data_AF-A0A2G2Z2U5-F1
#
_entry.id   AF-A0A2G2Z2U5-F1
#
_cell.length_a   1.000
_cell.length_b   1.000
_cell.length_c   1.000
_cell.angle_alpha   90.00
_cell.angle_beta   90.00
_cell.angle_gamma   90.00
#
_symmetry.space_group_name_H-M   'P 1'
#
loop_
_entity.id
_entity.type
_entity.pdbx_description
1 polymer ?
#
loop_
_entity_poly.entity_id
_entity_poly.type
_entity_poly.pdbx_seq_one_letter_code
_entity_poly.pdbx_strand_id
1 'polypeptide(L)' 'MTRRFTNQRNLVKPGKTRFATTFLTLQSMFKQKSNLRTMFISEKWNNSKFANEVLGKESCTDNAFIPLLDQCCLCS' A
#
# COMPACT_ATOMS: atom_id res chain seq x y z
N MET A 1 -3.98 -10.76 -6.01
CA MET A 1 -4.28 -9.47 -6.69
C MET A 1 -3.09 -8.50 -6.56
N THR A 2 -2.72 -8.15 -5.33
CA THR A 2 -1.52 -7.34 -4.96
C THR A 2 -0.25 -7.60 -5.78
N ARG A 3 0.17 -8.87 -5.95
CA ARG A 3 1.40 -9.23 -6.69
C ARG A 3 1.43 -8.73 -8.14
N ARG A 4 0.28 -8.50 -8.78
CA ARG A 4 0.22 -7.99 -10.16
C ARG A 4 0.53 -6.49 -10.22
N PHE A 5 0.18 -5.75 -9.17
CA PHE A 5 0.44 -4.32 -9.08
C PHE A 5 1.85 -4.03 -8.54
N THR A 6 2.42 -4.92 -7.72
CA THR A 6 3.77 -4.74 -7.16
C THR A 6 4.90 -5.31 -8.03
N ASN A 7 4.66 -5.62 -9.31
CA ASN A 7 5.62 -6.31 -10.18
C ASN A 7 6.20 -7.57 -9.55
N GLN A 8 5.33 -8.37 -8.92
CA GLN A 8 5.65 -9.60 -8.20
C GLN A 8 6.57 -9.43 -6.97
N ARG A 9 6.90 -8.18 -6.59
CA ARG A 9 7.72 -7.88 -5.42
C ARG A 9 6.93 -8.18 -4.14
N ASN A 10 7.63 -8.77 -3.18
CA ASN A 10 7.09 -9.02 -1.85
C ASN A 10 7.09 -7.74 -1.02
N LEU A 11 5.94 -7.42 -0.42
CA LEU A 11 5.80 -6.29 0.51
C LEU A 11 6.46 -6.63 1.84
N VAL A 12 6.22 -7.84 2.36
CA VAL A 12 6.88 -8.31 3.58
C VAL A 12 8.29 -8.79 3.23
N LYS A 13 9.27 -8.25 3.96
CA LYS A 13 10.68 -8.63 3.83
C LYS A 13 11.14 -9.25 5.15
N PRO A 14 11.42 -10.56 5.19
CA PRO A 14 11.87 -11.21 6.41
C PRO A 14 13.27 -10.68 6.79
N GLY A 15 13.41 -10.26 8.04
CA GLY A 15 14.68 -9.92 8.68
C GLY A 15 15.00 -10.89 9.81
N LYS A 16 16.23 -10.82 10.34
CA LYS A 16 16.67 -11.66 11.47
C LYS A 16 15.89 -11.39 12.76
N THR A 17 15.38 -10.17 12.92
CA THR A 17 14.61 -9.74 14.09
C THR A 17 13.25 -9.20 13.65
N ARG A 18 12.28 -9.16 14.58
CA ARG A 18 10.97 -8.55 14.33
C ARG A 18 11.10 -7.05 13.96
N PHE A 19 12.07 -6.34 14.54
CA PHE A 19 12.37 -4.95 14.20
C PHE A 19 12.90 -4.79 12.78
N ALA A 20 13.84 -5.65 12.36
CA ALA A 20 14.34 -5.61 10.99
C ALA A 20 13.21 -5.94 9.98
N THR A 21 12.38 -6.95 10.29
CA THR A 21 11.24 -7.33 9.44
C THR A 21 10.25 -6.19 9.27
N THR A 22 9.86 -5.53 10.36
CA THR A 22 8.91 -4.40 10.31
C THR A 22 9.47 -3.23 9.51
N PHE A 23 10.72 -2.82 9.78
CA PHE A 23 11.36 -1.74 9.04
C PHE A 23 11.47 -2.03 7.53
N LEU A 24 11.96 -3.22 7.16
CA LEU A 24 12.10 -3.60 5.76
C LEU A 24 10.75 -3.72 5.04
N THR A 25 9.71 -4.14 5.76
CA THR A 25 8.34 -4.21 5.25
C THR A 25 7.78 -2.82 4.98
N LEU A 26 7.91 -1.89 5.93
CA LEU A 26 7.51 -0.49 5.74
C LEU A 26 8.25 0.15 4.57
N GLN A 27 9.57 -0.08 4.46
CA GLN A 27 10.36 0.42 3.34
C GLN A 27 9.87 -0.14 1.99
N SER A 28 9.49 -1.42 1.94
CA SER A 28 8.94 -2.04 0.73
C SER A 28 7.59 -1.47 0.35
N MET A 29 6.70 -1.27 1.34
CA MET A 29 5.39 -0.63 1.15
C MET A 29 5.55 0.80 0.63
N PHE A 30 6.47 1.58 1.20
CA PHE A 30 6.76 2.95 0.76
C PHE A 30 7.23 2.97 -0.72
N LYS A 31 8.15 2.07 -1.08
CA LYS A 31 8.62 1.92 -2.47
C LYS A 31 7.53 1.47 -3.46
N GLN A 32 6.42 0.93 -2.97
CA GLN A 32 5.28 0.48 -3.78
C GLN A 32 4.03 1.35 -3.59
N LYS A 33 4.15 2.49 -2.89
CA LYS A 33 3.03 3.41 -2.57
C LYS A 33 2.17 3.73 -3.80
N SER A 34 2.78 4.14 -4.91
CA SER A 34 2.08 4.45 -6.16
C SER A 34 1.35 3.23 -6.75
N ASN A 35 2.03 2.09 -6.79
CA ASN A 35 1.48 0.83 -7.30
C ASN A 35 0.29 0.31 -6.48
N LEU A 36 0.31 0.55 -5.16
CA LEU A 36 -0.80 0.21 -4.29
C LEU A 36 -1.97 1.17 -4.48
N ARG A 37 -1.73 2.47 -4.69
CA ARG A 37 -2.78 3.42 -5.04
C ARG A 37 -3.48 3.02 -6.35
N THR A 38 -2.73 2.68 -7.39
CA THR A 38 -3.32 2.24 -8.66
C THR A 38 -4.09 0.93 -8.54
N MET A 39 -3.70 0.05 -7.61
CA MET A 39 -4.47 -1.16 -7.29
C MET A 39 -5.88 -0.82 -6.81
N PHE A 40 -6.02 0.07 -5.81
CA PHE A 40 -7.33 0.41 -5.22
C PHE A 40 -8.28 1.14 -6.18
N ILE A 41 -7.73 1.86 -7.16
CA ILE A 41 -8.51 2.59 -8.18
C ILE A 41 -8.86 1.68 -9.38
N SER A 42 -8.19 0.54 -9.52
CA SER A 42 -8.40 -0.34 -10.68
C SER A 42 -9.78 -1.00 -10.68
N GLU A 43 -10.34 -1.16 -11.88
CA GLU A 43 -11.60 -1.92 -12.07
C GLU A 43 -11.48 -3.35 -11.53
N LYS A 44 -10.27 -3.94 -11.61
CA LYS A 44 -9.98 -5.27 -11.08
C LYS A 44 -10.12 -5.36 -9.55
N TRP A 45 -9.83 -4.29 -8.83
CA TRP A 45 -10.11 -4.19 -7.39
C TRP A 45 -11.61 -4.03 -7.16
N ASN A 46 -12.26 -3.11 -7.88
CA ASN A 46 -13.68 -2.82 -7.74
C ASN A 46 -14.58 -4.04 -7.99
N ASN A 47 -14.20 -4.89 -8.95
CA ASN A 47 -14.91 -6.13 -9.28
C ASN A 47 -14.55 -7.31 -8.36
N SER A 48 -13.75 -7.08 -7.31
CA SER A 48 -13.33 -8.14 -6.40
C SER A 48 -14.25 -8.26 -5.19
N LYS A 49 -14.31 -9.46 -4.61
CA LYS A 49 -15.02 -9.68 -3.33
C LYS A 49 -14.55 -8.74 -2.21
N PHE A 50 -13.29 -8.32 -2.26
CA PHE A 50 -12.68 -7.47 -1.23
C PHE A 50 -13.19 -6.02 -1.28
N ALA A 51 -13.54 -5.49 -2.46
CA ALA A 51 -14.06 -4.14 -2.57
C ALA A 51 -15.45 -3.97 -1.92
N ASN A 52 -16.19 -5.06 -1.76
CA ASN A 52 -17.51 -5.04 -1.13
C ASN A 52 -17.46 -5.16 0.41
N GLU A 53 -16.32 -5.54 0.98
CA GLU A 53 -16.12 -5.58 2.43
C GLU A 53 -16.04 -4.16 3.00
N VAL A 54 -16.44 -3.99 4.27
CA VAL A 54 -16.43 -2.67 4.95
C VAL A 54 -15.04 -2.01 4.84
N LEU A 55 -13.99 -2.78 5.16
CA LEU A 55 -12.60 -2.33 5.06
C LEU A 55 -12.17 -2.01 3.61
N GLY A 56 -12.74 -2.72 2.63
CA GLY A 56 -12.47 -2.46 1.21
C GLY A 56 -13.05 -1.14 0.74
N LYS A 57 -14.27 -0.80 1.19
CA LYS A 57 -14.92 0.47 0.88
C LYS A 57 -14.21 1.67 1.51
N GLU A 58 -13.74 1.53 2.75
CA GLU A 58 -12.92 2.52 3.44
C GLU A 58 -11.60 2.75 2.70
N SER A 59 -10.96 1.69 2.20
CA SER A 59 -9.68 1.81 1.48
C SER A 59 -9.74 2.55 0.14
N CYS A 60 -10.92 2.63 -0.51
CA CYS A 60 -11.12 3.39 -1.74
C CYS A 60 -11.49 4.87 -1.49
N THR A 61 -12.12 5.15 -0.35
CA THR A 61 -12.56 6.50 0.04
C THR A 61 -11.44 7.25 0.74
N ASP A 62 -10.68 6.57 1.59
CA ASP A 62 -9.54 7.11 2.31
C ASP A 62 -8.22 6.92 1.53
N ASN A 63 -8.04 7.75 0.50
CA ASN A 63 -6.68 8.16 0.12
C ASN A 63 -5.99 9.00 1.22
N ALA A 64 -6.67 9.19 2.37
CA ALA A 64 -6.30 10.01 3.51
C ALA A 64 -5.21 9.42 4.44
N PHE A 65 -4.72 8.20 4.23
CA PHE A 65 -3.60 7.67 5.05
C PHE A 65 -2.21 8.17 4.60
N ILE A 66 -2.12 8.81 3.43
CA ILE A 66 -0.85 9.24 2.84
C ILE A 66 -0.59 10.78 2.76
N PRO A 67 -1.52 11.70 3.09
CA PRO A 67 -1.16 13.11 3.27
C PRO A 67 -0.13 13.33 4.39
N LEU A 68 -0.12 12.49 5.43
CA LEU A 68 0.81 12.62 6.57
C LEU A 68 2.29 12.34 6.21
N LEU A 69 2.58 11.69 5.08
CA LEU A 69 3.95 11.46 4.61
C LEU A 69 4.39 12.43 3.50
N ASP A 70 3.45 13.18 2.90
CA ASP A 70 3.75 14.19 1.89
C ASP A 70 3.84 15.61 2.52
N GLN A 71 3.64 15.75 3.85
CA GLN A 71 3.65 17.04 4.56
C GLN A 71 5.05 17.51 5.04
N CYS A 72 6.12 16.79 4.70
CA CYS A 72 7.50 17.14 5.08
C CYS A 72 8.37 17.72 3.95
N CYS A 73 7.86 17.94 2.74
CA CYS A 73 8.68 18.44 1.61
C CYS A 73 8.20 19.77 1.00
N LEU A 74 7.64 20.68 1.81
CA LEU A 74 7.34 22.06 1.40
C LEU A 74 8.09 23.11 2.25
N CYS A 75 9.30 22.79 2.68
CA CYS A 75 10.22 23.79 3.21
C CYS A 75 11.63 23.52 2.69
N SER A 76 11.90 23.94 1.45
CA SER A 76 13.14 24.52 0.90
C SER A 76 13.04 24.60 -0.61
#